data_AF-A0A524PID6-F1
#
_entry.id   AF-A0A524PID6-F1
#
_cell.length_a   1.000
_cell.length_b   1.000
_cell.length_c   1.000
_cell.angle_alpha   90.00
_cell.angle_beta   90.00
_cell.angle_gamma   90.00
#
_symmetry.space_group_name_H-M   'P 1'
#
loop_
_entity.id
_entity.type
_entity.pdbx_description
1 polymer ?
#
loop_
_entity_poly.entity_id
_entity_poly.type
_entity_poly.pdbx_seq_one_letter_code
_entity_poly.pdbx_strand_id
1 'polypeptide(L)'
;MDFFRRLVRRSERLPPDQASTAPLDPRKIPAGLIEELRKHLAAGAAQSIGKERKKNDDALLVFTGSSESVDRLPDFGLFCVADGLGGYENGATASAVGVRSIARSLTQGAFLELLAKDPEKAANSFE
;
A
#
# COMPACT_ATOMS: atom_id res chain seq x y z
N MET A 1 49.72 21.32 -33.49
CA MET A 1 49.94 21.35 -32.02
C MET A 1 48.61 21.37 -31.26
N ASP A 2 47.56 20.71 -31.79
CA ASP A 2 46.19 20.82 -31.26
C ASP A 2 45.74 19.61 -30.43
N PHE A 3 46.62 18.63 -30.22
CA PHE A 3 46.30 17.40 -29.53
C PHE A 3 46.19 17.61 -28.01
N PHE A 4 47.10 18.40 -27.42
CA PHE A 4 47.08 18.69 -25.98
C PHE A 4 45.94 19.63 -25.55
N ARG A 5 45.39 20.43 -26.47
CA ARG A 5 44.28 21.34 -26.18
C ARG A 5 42.94 20.62 -26.00
N ARG A 6 42.82 19.39 -26.52
CA ARG A 6 41.61 18.56 -26.41
C ARG A 6 41.58 17.70 -25.15
N LEU A 7 42.74 17.45 -24.54
CA LEU A 7 42.88 16.64 -23.31
C LEU A 7 42.56 17.44 -22.03
N VAL A 8 42.55 18.77 -22.11
CA VAL A 8 42.21 19.68 -20.99
C VAL A 8 40.92 20.44 -21.29
N ARG A 9 39.96 19.83 -22.01
CA ARG A 9 38.60 20.38 -22.08
C ARG A 9 37.88 20.01 -20.78
N ARG A 10 38.06 20.85 -19.76
CA ARG A 10 37.25 20.84 -18.55
C ARG A 10 35.80 21.07 -18.99
N SER A 11 35.02 19.99 -19.06
CA SER A 11 33.56 20.10 -19.15
C SER A 11 33.12 21.00 -18.01
N GLU A 12 32.36 22.06 -18.31
CA GLU A 12 31.74 22.91 -17.31
C GLU A 12 30.89 22.01 -16.41
N ARG A 13 31.44 21.67 -15.24
CA ARG A 13 30.66 21.00 -14.21
C ARG A 13 29.69 22.06 -13.72
N LEU A 14 28.42 21.91 -14.08
CA LEU A 14 27.34 22.69 -13.47
C LEU A 14 27.55 22.66 -11.96
N PRO A 15 27.36 23.79 -11.26
CA PRO A 15 27.50 23.83 -9.81
C PRO A 15 26.61 22.75 -9.18
N PRO A 16 27.00 22.18 -8.02
CA PRO A 16 26.44 20.94 -7.48
C PRO A 16 24.93 21.00 -7.21
N ASP A 17 24.34 22.19 -7.17
CA ASP A 17 22.92 22.50 -7.05
C ASP A 17 22.13 22.40 -8.38
N GLN A 18 22.84 22.27 -9.51
CA GLN A 18 22.30 22.19 -10.87
C GLN A 18 22.55 20.83 -11.54
N ALA A 19 23.12 19.86 -10.82
CA ALA A 19 23.19 18.49 -11.30
C ALA A 19 21.78 17.86 -11.29
N SER A 20 21.45 17.08 -12.33
CA SER A 20 20.13 16.43 -12.50
C SER A 20 19.70 15.56 -11.31
N THR A 21 20.66 15.07 -10.53
CA THR A 21 20.43 14.25 -9.32
C THR A 21 20.95 14.93 -8.05
N ALA A 22 21.13 16.26 -8.06
CA ALA A 22 21.48 17.00 -6.87
C ALA A 22 20.37 16.87 -5.81
N PRO A 23 20.71 16.85 -4.51
CA PRO A 23 19.70 16.92 -3.45
C PRO A 23 18.84 18.17 -3.64
N LEU A 24 17.53 17.99 -3.73
CA LEU A 24 16.59 19.11 -3.87
C LEU A 24 16.65 19.98 -2.61
N ASP A 25 16.81 21.30 -2.77
CA ASP A 25 16.73 22.24 -1.65
C ASP A 25 15.27 22.26 -1.12
N PRO A 26 15.02 21.87 0.14
CA PRO A 26 13.66 21.80 0.70
C PRO A 26 12.92 23.14 0.68
N ARG A 27 13.65 24.26 0.61
CA ARG A 27 13.08 25.62 0.56
C ARG A 27 12.58 26.03 -0.82
N LYS A 28 12.93 25.26 -1.85
CA LYS A 28 12.58 25.51 -3.26
C LYS A 28 11.56 24.51 -3.81
N ILE A 29 10.90 23.73 -2.94
CA ILE A 29 9.85 22.82 -3.36
C ILE A 29 8.66 23.64 -3.87
N PRO A 30 8.28 23.56 -5.15
CA PRO A 30 7.13 24.29 -5.66
C PRO A 30 5.86 23.77 -4.97
N ALA A 31 4.99 24.68 -4.52
CA ALA A 31 3.80 24.35 -3.73
C ALA A 31 2.84 23.36 -4.43
N GLY A 32 2.87 23.28 -5.76
CA GLY A 32 2.09 22.32 -6.56
C GLY A 32 2.61 20.88 -6.55
N LEU A 33 3.84 20.62 -6.10
CA LEU A 33 4.37 19.25 -5.99
C LEU A 33 3.63 18.45 -4.90
N ILE A 34 3.10 19.13 -3.89
CA ILE A 34 2.36 18.51 -2.79
C ILE A 34 1.02 17.95 -3.27
N GLU A 35 0.45 18.48 -4.36
CA GLU A 35 -0.83 18.04 -4.93
C GLU A 35 -0.71 16.71 -5.71
N GLU A 36 0.49 16.37 -6.20
CA GLU A 36 0.81 15.09 -6.87
C GLU A 36 1.21 13.97 -5.91
N LEU A 37 1.22 14.19 -4.59
CA LEU A 37 1.37 13.10 -3.63
C LEU A 37 0.17 12.15 -3.78
N ARG A 38 0.44 10.92 -4.23
CA ARG A 38 -0.58 9.86 -4.26
C ARG A 38 -1.19 9.76 -2.86
N LYS A 39 -2.51 9.96 -2.79
CA LYS A 39 -3.25 9.81 -1.54
C LYS A 39 -3.31 8.33 -1.22
N HIS A 40 -2.52 7.91 -0.24
CA HIS A 40 -2.55 6.54 0.24
C HIS A 40 -3.84 6.24 1.01
N LEU A 41 -4.24 4.97 1.00
CA LEU A 41 -5.36 4.51 1.81
C LEU A 41 -5.02 4.61 3.30
N ALA A 42 -5.71 5.49 4.01
CA ALA A 42 -5.61 5.61 5.46
C ALA A 42 -6.84 4.95 6.12
N ALA A 43 -6.59 4.00 7.04
CA ALA A 43 -7.65 3.30 7.77
C ALA A 43 -7.36 3.26 9.27
N GLY A 44 -8.43 3.35 10.06
CA GLY A 44 -8.40 3.20 11.51
C GLY A 44 -9.29 2.04 11.95
N ALA A 45 -8.91 1.39 13.05
CA ALA A 45 -9.62 0.25 13.59
C ALA A 45 -9.69 0.36 15.11
N ALA A 46 -10.85 0.01 15.67
CA ALA A 46 -11.06 -0.07 17.10
C ALA A 46 -12.08 -1.17 17.41
N GLN A 47 -11.91 -1.83 18.54
CA GLN A 47 -12.92 -2.73 19.11
C GLN A 47 -13.04 -2.44 20.60
N SER A 48 -14.21 -2.72 21.15
CA SER A 48 -14.47 -2.66 22.58
C SER A 48 -15.44 -3.75 22.97
N ILE A 49 -15.23 -4.33 24.15
CA ILE A 49 -16.19 -5.23 24.79
C ILE A 49 -17.48 -4.51 25.23
N GLY A 50 -17.42 -3.18 25.39
CA GLY A 50 -18.51 -2.41 25.98
C GLY A 50 -18.58 -2.55 27.51
N LYS A 51 -19.64 -2.03 28.12
CA LYS A 51 -19.77 -1.95 29.60
C LYS A 51 -20.42 -3.18 30.24
N GLU A 52 -21.26 -3.89 29.49
CA GLU A 52 -22.18 -4.90 30.04
C GLU A 52 -21.79 -6.34 29.67
N ARG A 53 -20.91 -6.51 28.68
CA ARG A 53 -20.49 -7.85 28.21
C ARG A 53 -19.28 -8.33 29.00
N LYS A 54 -19.23 -9.65 29.25
CA LYS A 54 -18.09 -10.33 29.87
C LYS A 54 -17.03 -10.78 28.88
N LYS A 55 -17.39 -10.83 27.59
CA LYS A 55 -16.53 -11.24 26.49
C LYS A 55 -16.89 -10.43 25.24
N ASN A 56 -15.88 -10.12 24.43
CA ASN A 56 -16.09 -9.58 23.10
C ASN A 56 -16.23 -10.75 22.11
N ASP A 57 -17.40 -10.90 21.49
CA ASP A 57 -17.64 -11.91 20.46
C ASP A 57 -17.44 -11.34 19.04
N ASP A 58 -17.02 -10.07 18.91
CA ASP A 58 -16.72 -9.45 17.63
C ASP A 58 -15.29 -9.78 17.15
N ALA A 59 -15.12 -9.87 15.84
CA ALA A 59 -13.81 -9.95 15.19
C ALA A 59 -13.64 -8.81 14.17
N LEU A 60 -12.46 -8.20 14.17
CA LEU A 60 -12.04 -7.15 13.23
C LEU A 60 -10.75 -7.56 12.55
N LEU A 61 -10.67 -7.37 11.22
CA LEU A 61 -9.44 -7.49 10.45
C LEU A 61 -9.31 -6.30 9.52
N VAL A 62 -8.11 -5.71 9.53
CA VAL A 62 -7.70 -4.67 8.60
C VAL A 62 -6.42 -5.12 7.93
N PHE A 63 -6.46 -5.17 6.60
CA PHE A 63 -5.32 -5.41 5.74
C PHE A 63 -5.28 -4.29 4.71
N THR A 64 -4.13 -3.66 4.53
CA THR A 64 -3.93 -2.59 3.55
C THR A 64 -2.63 -2.84 2.80
N GLY A 65 -2.64 -2.65 1.49
CA GLY A 65 -1.48 -2.69 0.63
C GLY A 65 -1.37 -1.39 -0.15
N SER A 66 -0.15 -0.88 -0.25
CA SER A 66 0.19 0.30 -1.05
C SER A 66 1.51 0.05 -1.76
N SER A 67 1.69 0.65 -2.92
CA SER A 67 2.92 0.49 -3.70
C SER A 67 3.22 1.75 -4.49
N GLU A 68 4.48 2.17 -4.41
CA GLU A 68 5.03 3.24 -5.22
C GLU A 68 6.14 2.66 -6.09
N SER A 69 5.81 2.40 -7.34
CA SER A 69 6.77 1.91 -8.32
C SER A 69 6.48 2.49 -9.70
N VAL A 70 7.32 2.11 -10.68
CA VAL A 70 7.07 2.41 -12.10
C VAL A 70 5.75 1.79 -12.55
N ASP A 71 5.46 0.58 -12.06
CA ASP A 71 4.17 -0.08 -12.23
C ASP A 71 3.16 0.52 -11.24
N ARG A 72 2.01 0.96 -11.76
CA ARG A 72 0.96 1.60 -10.97
C ARG A 72 0.04 0.56 -10.36
N LEU A 73 0.55 -0.19 -9.37
CA LEU A 73 -0.32 -0.97 -8.49
C LEU A 73 -1.12 0.00 -7.62
N PRO A 74 -2.46 -0.03 -7.66
CA PRO A 74 -3.27 0.85 -6.81
C PRO A 74 -3.17 0.42 -5.35
N ASP A 75 -3.38 1.38 -4.43
CA ASP A 75 -3.62 1.05 -3.04
C ASP A 75 -4.89 0.19 -2.91
N PHE A 76 -4.83 -0.81 -2.04
CA PHE A 76 -5.92 -1.75 -1.82
C PHE A 76 -6.04 -2.12 -0.34
N GLY A 77 -7.17 -2.69 0.05
CA GLY A 77 -7.35 -3.17 1.41
C GLY A 77 -8.52 -4.13 1.55
N LEU A 78 -8.48 -4.92 2.62
CA LEU A 78 -9.56 -5.76 3.10
C LEU A 78 -9.91 -5.35 4.53
N PHE A 79 -11.17 -5.00 4.73
CA PHE A 79 -11.73 -4.60 6.02
C PHE A 79 -12.88 -5.53 6.35
N CYS A 80 -12.72 -6.34 7.39
CA CYS A 80 -13.73 -7.30 7.81
C CYS A 80 -14.16 -7.01 9.24
N VAL A 81 -15.48 -6.97 9.46
CA VAL A 81 -16.09 -6.93 10.79
C VAL A 81 -17.08 -8.08 10.86
N ALA A 82 -17.03 -8.87 11.93
CA ALA A 82 -17.99 -9.90 12.21
C ALA A 82 -18.45 -9.80 13.67
N ASP A 83 -19.77 -9.76 13.87
CA ASP A 83 -20.41 -9.84 15.19
C ASP A 83 -20.75 -11.31 15.46
N GLY A 84 -20.11 -11.88 16.48
CA GLY A 84 -20.38 -13.25 16.89
C GLY A 84 -21.64 -13.32 17.75
N LEU A 85 -22.55 -14.24 17.42
CA LEU A 85 -23.80 -14.43 18.17
C LEU A 85 -23.53 -14.60 19.67
N GLY A 86 -23.95 -13.60 20.45
CA GLY A 86 -23.77 -13.57 21.90
C GLY A 86 -24.59 -14.63 22.61
N GLY A 87 -24.09 -15.13 23.75
CA GLY A 87 -24.77 -16.14 24.57
C GLY A 87 -24.51 -17.59 24.13
N TYR A 88 -23.85 -17.81 22.99
CA TYR A 88 -23.30 -19.11 22.60
C TYR A 88 -21.81 -19.17 22.96
N GLU A 89 -21.34 -20.30 23.49
CA GLU A 89 -19.94 -20.46 23.92
C GLU A 89 -18.94 -20.14 22.78
N ASN A 90 -19.37 -20.36 21.54
CA ASN A 90 -18.55 -20.26 20.34
C ASN A 90 -18.76 -18.96 19.54
N GLY A 91 -19.47 -17.94 20.04
CA GLY A 91 -19.70 -16.67 19.34
C GLY A 91 -18.41 -16.03 18.81
N ALA A 92 -17.44 -15.77 19.69
CA ALA A 92 -16.12 -15.27 19.31
C ALA A 92 -15.33 -16.21 18.37
N THR A 93 -15.51 -17.52 18.52
CA THR A 93 -14.83 -18.48 17.64
C THR A 93 -15.39 -18.39 16.22
N ALA A 94 -16.71 -18.29 16.10
CA ALA A 94 -17.41 -18.16 14.83
C ALA A 94 -17.03 -16.86 14.11
N SER A 95 -17.07 -15.72 14.78
CA SER A 95 -16.67 -14.43 14.19
C SER A 95 -15.20 -14.43 13.75
N ALA A 96 -14.30 -14.98 14.58
CA ALA A 96 -12.88 -15.10 14.24
C ALA A 96 -12.62 -16.04 13.06
N VAL A 97 -13.34 -17.17 12.98
CA VAL A 97 -13.26 -18.09 11.83
C VAL A 97 -13.82 -17.43 10.56
N GLY A 98 -14.95 -16.71 10.65
CA GLY A 98 -15.54 -16.00 9.52
C GLY A 98 -14.57 -15.00 8.90
N VAL A 99 -14.03 -14.10 9.71
CA VAL A 99 -13.07 -13.08 9.26
C VAL A 99 -11.81 -13.72 8.65
N ARG A 100 -11.23 -14.75 9.30
CA ARG A 100 -10.05 -15.45 8.76
C ARG A 100 -10.34 -16.18 7.45
N SER A 101 -11.53 -16.76 7.31
CA SER A 101 -11.90 -17.51 6.09
C SER A 101 -12.04 -16.57 4.90
N ILE A 102 -12.68 -15.42 5.10
CA ILE A 102 -12.80 -14.36 4.08
C ILE A 102 -11.40 -13.84 3.70
N ALA A 103 -10.58 -13.50 4.69
CA ALA A 103 -9.23 -13.01 4.46
C ALA A 103 -8.38 -14.00 3.67
N ARG A 104 -8.43 -15.29 4.05
CA ARG A 104 -7.74 -16.35 3.32
C ARG A 104 -8.21 -16.45 1.87
N SER A 105 -9.53 -16.52 1.65
CA SER A 105 -10.09 -16.70 0.32
C SER A 105 -9.73 -15.53 -0.61
N LEU A 106 -9.89 -14.30 -0.13
CA LEU A 106 -9.58 -13.10 -0.93
C LEU A 106 -8.09 -12.91 -1.14
N THR A 107 -7.26 -13.29 -0.15
CA THR A 107 -5.81 -13.25 -0.32
C THR A 107 -5.38 -14.23 -1.41
N GLN A 108 -5.88 -15.48 -1.38
CA GLN A 108 -5.48 -16.52 -2.32
C GLN A 108 -5.98 -16.30 -3.75
N GLY A 109 -7.10 -15.61 -3.94
CA GLY A 109 -7.59 -15.22 -5.27
C GLY A 109 -7.19 -13.78 -5.60
N ALA A 110 -8.11 -12.85 -5.30
CA ALA A 110 -8.05 -11.46 -5.73
C ALA A 110 -6.72 -10.75 -5.42
N PHE A 111 -6.12 -10.94 -4.23
CA PHE A 111 -4.87 -10.24 -3.91
C PHE A 111 -3.66 -10.84 -4.62
N LEU A 112 -3.57 -12.17 -4.73
CA LEU A 112 -2.49 -12.79 -5.49
C LEU A 112 -2.59 -12.43 -6.98
N GLU A 113 -3.79 -12.37 -7.54
CA GLU A 113 -4.02 -11.91 -8.91
C GLU A 113 -3.67 -10.43 -9.08
N LEU A 114 -4.07 -9.57 -8.14
CA LEU A 114 -3.71 -8.15 -8.13
C LEU A 114 -2.19 -7.94 -8.10
N LEU A 115 -1.46 -8.82 -7.40
CA LEU A 115 0.01 -8.79 -7.31
C LEU A 115 0.71 -9.49 -8.48
N ALA A 116 -0.03 -10.12 -9.40
CA ALA A 116 0.55 -10.78 -10.55
C ALA A 116 1.10 -9.75 -11.56
N LYS A 117 2.22 -10.10 -12.19
CA LYS A 117 3.01 -9.20 -13.05
C LYS A 117 2.30 -8.77 -14.35
N ASP A 118 1.27 -9.50 -14.79
CA ASP A 118 0.50 -9.25 -16.02
C ASP A 118 -1.03 -9.41 -15.75
N PRO A 119 -1.73 -8.39 -15.24
CA PRO A 119 -3.15 -8.51 -14.85
C PRO A 119 -4.08 -8.85 -16.04
N GLU A 120 -3.72 -8.47 -17.28
CA GLU A 120 -4.53 -8.80 -18.47
C GLU A 120 -4.48 -10.29 -18.86
N LYS A 121 -3.44 -11.05 -18.50
CA LYS A 121 -3.40 -12.49 -18.74
C LYS A 121 -4.15 -13.29 -17.68
N ALA A 122 -4.23 -12.78 -16.44
CA ALA A 122 -4.94 -13.43 -15.35
C ALA A 122 -6.47 -13.41 -15.55
N ALA A 123 -7.02 -12.34 -16.15
CA ALA A 123 -8.45 -12.26 -16.48
C ALA A 123 -8.89 -13.29 -17.54
N ASN A 124 -8.02 -13.62 -18.48
CA ASN A 124 -8.30 -14.56 -19.58
C ASN A 124 -8.02 -16.04 -19.24
N SER A 125 -7.59 -16.36 -18.02
CA SER A 125 -7.39 -17.75 -17.57
C SER A 125 -8.63 -18.37 -16.91
N PHE A 126 -9.75 -17.67 -16.91
CA PHE A 126 -11.04 -18.11 -16.35
C PHE A 126 -12.12 -18.41 -17.42
N GLU A 127 -11.76 -18.37 -18.72
CA GLU A 127 -12.52 -18.98 -19.83
C GLU A 127 -11.92 -20.35 -20.19
#